data_AF-A0A1C5KNS1-F1
#
_entry.id   AF-A0A1C5KNS1-F1
#
_cell.length_a   1.000
_cell.length_b   1.000
_cell.length_c   1.000
_cell.angle_alpha   90.00
_cell.angle_beta   90.00
_cell.angle_gamma   90.00
#
_symmetry.space_group_name_H-M   'P 1'
#
loop_
_entity.id
_entity.type
_entity.pdbx_description
1 polymer ?
#
loop_
_entity_poly.entity_id
_entity_poly.type
_entity_poly.pdbx_seq_one_letter_code
_entity_poly.pdbx_strand_id
1 'polypeptide(L)'
;MRKIAYLILTAVSIYLCIMYDGAASFYLLGFLILLALVLYGSSWYLRAHLQVRLNVQIPVVEKGQEFPVEIWVENTGILPMPKIRLTLLHDSDYVGKPEKKRLILGIGPKKKERQKEKFTMKYAGRYYFYVTEARVYDVIRLFSKKVSVRDDNVFVNVLPTIREIPVEVDPRTRQHMPDSDEYATDRKGEDVSEIYAIREYRPGDSMKTIHWKLSARMDHWMVKEFSFPQGVQVLLLLDLYTAGSKNFREEEMDALLGNFSSLSYSLAGKGVSHVAAWYDDAMGELQRCRIDDEEGTYAMVDQLLAAVPYGWKYDIENGYDKEYPGEIFAASLILDTEGKLRNNGTVIAEFSTEGQEQQVIV
;
A
#
# COMPACT_ATOMS: atom_id res chain seq x y z
N MET A 1 25.10 -5.69 33.99
CA MET A 1 25.27 -5.26 35.40
C MET A 1 24.50 -6.13 36.39
N ARG A 2 23.15 -6.18 36.41
CA ARG A 2 22.39 -6.95 37.44
C ARG A 2 22.66 -8.46 37.48
N LYS A 3 22.76 -9.13 36.33
CA LYS A 3 23.13 -10.56 36.26
C LYS A 3 24.53 -10.84 36.83
N ILE A 4 25.47 -9.95 36.55
CA ILE A 4 26.86 -10.04 37.03
C ILE A 4 26.90 -9.84 38.54
N ALA A 5 26.17 -8.84 39.06
CA ALA A 5 26.05 -8.64 40.50
C ALA A 5 25.44 -9.86 41.21
N TYR A 6 24.43 -10.49 40.62
CA TYR A 6 23.84 -11.72 41.14
C TYR A 6 24.83 -12.90 41.14
N LEU A 7 25.60 -13.06 40.06
CA LEU A 7 26.64 -14.09 39.97
C LEU A 7 27.77 -13.85 40.99
N ILE A 8 28.21 -12.61 41.17
CA ILE A 8 29.21 -12.25 42.19
C ILE A 8 28.66 -12.54 43.58
N LEU A 9 27.42 -12.14 43.88
CA LEU A 9 26.79 -12.41 45.17
C LEU A 9 26.68 -13.92 45.44
N THR A 10 26.35 -14.71 44.42
CA THR A 10 26.30 -16.17 44.50
C THR A 10 27.70 -16.75 44.73
N ALA A 11 28.73 -16.27 44.01
CA ALA A 11 30.11 -16.71 44.18
C ALA A 11 30.67 -16.38 45.57
N VAL A 12 30.40 -15.18 46.08
CA VAL A 12 30.74 -14.77 47.44
C VAL A 12 30.03 -15.65 48.47
N SER A 13 28.75 -15.96 48.26
CA SER A 13 28.02 -16.88 49.14
C SER A 13 28.63 -18.28 49.15
N ILE A 14 29.03 -18.81 47.99
CA ILE A 14 29.70 -20.12 47.90
C ILE A 14 31.04 -20.09 48.64
N TYR A 15 31.83 -19.03 48.44
CA TYR A 15 33.10 -18.84 49.14
C TYR A 15 32.91 -18.79 50.66
N LEU A 16 31.90 -18.07 51.14
CA LEU A 16 31.57 -18.02 52.57
C LEU A 16 31.11 -19.38 53.11
N CYS A 17 30.39 -20.20 52.34
CA CYS A 17 30.06 -21.58 52.74
C CYS A 17 31.31 -22.46 52.87
N ILE A 18 32.35 -22.23 52.05
CA ILE A 18 33.60 -23.00 52.10
C ILE A 18 34.49 -22.54 53.28
N MET A 19 34.55 -21.23 53.53
CA MET A 19 35.40 -20.66 54.57
C MET A 19 34.81 -20.72 55.98
N TYR A 20 33.49 -20.60 56.11
CA TYR A 20 32.80 -20.49 57.38
C TYR A 20 31.74 -21.58 57.51
N ASP A 21 31.87 -22.41 58.55
CA ASP A 21 30.95 -23.51 58.87
C ASP A 21 29.70 -23.01 59.62
N GLY A 22 29.11 -21.92 59.11
CA GLY A 22 27.96 -21.26 59.71
C GLY A 22 26.67 -21.57 58.95
N ALA A 23 25.58 -21.89 59.67
CA ALA A 23 24.28 -22.16 59.03
C ALA A 23 23.77 -20.99 58.15
N ALA A 24 24.14 -19.76 58.49
CA ALA A 24 23.73 -18.55 57.77
C ALA A 24 24.20 -18.50 56.30
N SER A 25 25.43 -18.93 56.00
CA SER A 25 25.95 -18.94 54.63
C SER A 25 25.21 -19.97 53.77
N PHE A 26 24.89 -21.14 54.33
CA PHE A 26 24.05 -22.14 53.66
C PHE A 26 22.62 -21.64 53.40
N TYR A 27 21.99 -20.96 54.36
CA TYR A 27 20.66 -20.37 54.15
C TYR A 27 20.66 -19.28 53.06
N LEU A 28 21.69 -18.43 53.02
CA LEU A 28 21.81 -17.40 52.00
C LEU A 28 22.01 -18.01 50.60
N LEU A 29 22.86 -19.03 50.48
CA LEU A 29 23.06 -19.74 49.22
C LEU A 29 21.76 -20.44 48.77
N GLY A 30 21.09 -21.14 49.69
CA GLY A 30 19.81 -21.79 49.42
C GLY A 30 18.73 -20.80 48.97
N PHE A 31 18.64 -19.64 49.61
CA PHE A 31 17.73 -18.56 49.22
C PHE A 31 18.03 -18.04 47.81
N LEU A 32 19.30 -17.80 47.47
CA LEU A 32 19.68 -17.38 46.11
C LEU A 32 19.29 -18.45 45.08
N ILE A 33 19.62 -19.72 45.31
CA ILE A 33 19.27 -20.80 44.37
C ILE A 33 17.74 -20.88 44.18
N LEU A 34 16.97 -20.84 45.28
CA LEU A 34 15.51 -20.84 45.25
C LEU A 34 14.98 -19.62 44.48
N LEU A 35 15.51 -18.42 44.75
CA LEU A 35 15.12 -17.18 44.08
C LEU A 35 15.36 -17.29 42.56
N ALA A 36 16.52 -17.81 42.14
CA ALA A 36 16.81 -18.02 40.72
C ALA A 36 15.81 -19.00 40.09
N LEU A 37 15.46 -20.09 40.77
CA LEU A 37 14.51 -21.09 40.27
C LEU A 37 13.09 -20.49 40.14
N VAL A 38 12.64 -19.73 41.14
CA VAL A 38 11.35 -19.01 41.12
C VAL A 38 11.33 -17.98 39.98
N LEU A 39 12.39 -17.20 39.80
CA LEU A 39 12.47 -16.20 38.74
C LEU A 39 12.52 -16.83 37.35
N TYR A 40 13.23 -17.95 37.20
CA TYR A 40 13.26 -18.71 35.96
C TYR A 40 11.87 -19.26 35.61
N GLY A 41 11.17 -19.86 36.57
CA GLY A 41 9.79 -20.35 36.41
C GLY A 41 8.82 -19.21 36.08
N SER A 42 8.91 -18.08 36.80
CA SER A 42 8.07 -16.91 36.54
C SER A 42 8.31 -16.35 35.13
N SER A 43 9.54 -16.36 34.61
CA SER A 43 9.85 -15.89 33.26
C SER A 43 9.17 -16.72 32.17
N TRP A 44 9.01 -18.03 32.39
CA TRP A 44 8.24 -18.91 31.50
C TRP A 44 6.74 -18.65 31.59
N TYR A 45 6.21 -18.46 32.81
CA TYR A 45 4.83 -18.07 33.03
C TYR A 45 4.50 -16.74 32.32
N LEU A 46 5.34 -15.71 32.50
CA LEU A 46 5.18 -14.41 31.86
C LEU A 46 5.19 -14.51 30.33
N ARG A 47 6.04 -15.40 29.75
CA ARG A 47 6.06 -15.65 28.31
C ARG A 47 4.73 -16.18 27.79
N ALA A 48 4.10 -17.12 28.50
CA ALA A 48 2.86 -17.76 28.05
C ALA A 48 1.64 -16.81 28.14
N HIS A 49 1.71 -15.81 29.02
CA HIS A 49 0.60 -14.91 29.32
C HIS A 49 0.67 -13.53 28.67
N LEU A 50 1.75 -13.22 27.94
CA LEU A 50 1.86 -11.99 27.16
C LEU A 50 1.23 -12.19 25.78
N GLN A 51 0.25 -11.35 25.45
CA GLN A 51 -0.26 -11.18 24.08
C GLN A 51 0.06 -9.78 23.58
N VAL A 52 0.52 -9.68 22.33
CA VAL A 52 0.81 -8.43 21.65
C VAL A 52 0.04 -8.44 20.34
N ARG A 53 -0.70 -7.36 20.06
CA ARG A 53 -1.41 -7.14 18.80
C ARG A 53 -1.09 -5.75 18.28
N LEU A 54 -1.00 -5.62 16.97
CA LEU A 54 -0.88 -4.35 16.29
C LEU A 54 -2.25 -3.91 15.77
N ASN A 55 -2.51 -2.61 15.82
CA ASN A 55 -3.66 -2.02 15.16
C ASN A 55 -3.29 -0.65 14.63
N VAL A 56 -3.83 -0.34 13.46
CA VAL A 56 -3.71 0.98 12.82
C VAL A 56 -5.13 1.52 12.69
N GLN A 57 -5.36 2.72 13.22
CA GLN A 57 -6.70 3.35 13.14
C GLN A 57 -6.97 3.97 11.78
N ILE A 58 -5.92 4.44 11.10
CA ILE A 58 -6.03 5.19 9.85
C ILE A 58 -5.14 4.49 8.83
N PRO A 59 -5.73 3.71 7.90
CA PRO A 59 -4.96 2.97 6.91
C PRO A 59 -4.43 3.87 5.78
N VAL A 60 -4.90 5.12 5.65
CA VAL A 60 -4.52 6.05 4.57
C VAL A 60 -4.14 7.41 5.14
N VAL A 61 -2.93 7.90 4.81
CA VAL A 61 -2.39 9.16 5.35
C VAL A 61 -1.68 9.97 4.26
N GLU A 62 -1.55 11.27 4.45
CA GLU A 62 -0.77 12.12 3.54
C GLU A 62 0.72 12.13 3.91
N LYS A 63 1.58 12.48 2.94
CA LYS A 63 3.02 12.67 3.17
C LYS A 63 3.28 13.70 4.26
N GLY A 64 4.18 13.37 5.19
CA GLY A 64 4.54 14.25 6.30
C GLY A 64 3.50 14.36 7.42
N GLN A 65 2.33 13.73 7.27
CA GLN A 65 1.32 13.69 8.33
C GLN A 65 1.73 12.74 9.45
N GLU A 66 1.59 13.18 10.70
CA GLU A 66 1.76 12.28 11.86
C GLU A 66 0.56 11.36 12.02
N PHE A 67 0.80 10.05 12.11
CA PHE A 67 -0.25 9.08 12.41
C PHE A 67 0.13 8.15 13.58
N PRO A 68 -0.86 7.74 14.41
CA PRO A 68 -0.60 6.84 15.53
C PRO A 68 -0.70 5.37 15.11
N VAL A 69 0.37 4.61 15.32
CA VAL A 69 0.36 3.15 15.31
C VAL A 69 0.07 2.67 16.75
N GLU A 70 -1.03 1.93 16.93
CA GLU A 70 -1.46 1.45 18.25
C GLU A 70 -0.97 0.02 18.49
N ILE A 71 -0.19 -0.15 19.56
CA ILE A 71 0.29 -1.45 20.01
C ILE A 71 -0.52 -1.84 21.23
N TRP A 72 -1.31 -2.90 21.09
CA TRP A 72 -2.10 -3.46 22.18
C TRP A 72 -1.28 -4.54 22.87
N VAL A 73 -0.98 -4.31 24.14
CA VAL A 73 -0.26 -5.27 24.98
C VAL A 73 -1.20 -5.74 26.07
N GLU A 74 -1.36 -7.06 26.17
CA GLU A 74 -2.27 -7.68 27.12
C GLU A 74 -1.52 -8.68 28.00
N ASN A 75 -1.66 -8.52 29.31
CA ASN A 75 -1.18 -9.47 30.29
C ASN A 75 -2.37 -10.24 30.86
N THR A 76 -2.52 -11.49 30.43
CA THR A 76 -3.57 -12.39 30.90
C THR A 76 -3.24 -13.01 32.27
N GLY A 77 -2.00 -12.88 32.72
CA GLY A 77 -1.50 -13.47 33.94
C GLY A 77 -1.76 -12.63 35.20
N ILE A 78 -1.57 -13.26 36.36
CA ILE A 78 -1.67 -12.63 37.68
C ILE A 78 -0.38 -11.93 38.14
N LEU A 79 0.74 -12.16 37.45
CA LEU A 79 2.02 -11.51 37.77
C LEU A 79 2.19 -10.22 36.95
N PRO A 80 2.67 -9.11 37.55
CA PRO A 80 3.01 -7.91 36.80
C PRO A 80 4.22 -8.16 35.90
N MET A 81 4.25 -7.46 34.76
CA MET A 81 5.36 -7.47 33.80
C MET A 81 6.02 -6.09 33.80
N PRO A 82 6.99 -5.82 34.71
CA PRO A 82 7.53 -4.48 34.90
C PRO A 82 8.40 -3.99 33.73
N LYS A 83 8.84 -4.92 32.86
CA LYS A 83 9.59 -4.57 31.67
C LYS A 83 9.33 -5.57 30.56
N ILE A 84 8.76 -5.05 29.49
CA ILE A 84 8.60 -5.69 28.19
C ILE A 84 9.41 -4.86 27.21
N ARG A 85 10.23 -5.53 26.40
CA ARG A 85 10.92 -4.91 25.27
C ARG A 85 10.24 -5.38 24.00
N LEU A 86 9.74 -4.44 23.21
CA LEU A 86 9.21 -4.70 21.87
C LEU A 86 10.17 -4.11 20.84
N THR A 87 10.39 -4.83 19.75
CA THR A 87 11.07 -4.32 18.55
C THR A 87 10.02 -4.22 17.46
N LEU A 88 9.59 -2.99 17.20
CA LEU A 88 8.70 -2.66 16.09
C LEU A 88 9.57 -2.42 14.86
N LEU A 89 9.25 -3.10 13.76
CA LEU A 89 9.80 -2.80 12.46
C LEU A 89 8.75 -2.11 11.62
N HIS A 90 9.19 -1.16 10.81
CA HIS A 90 8.45 -0.78 9.63
C HIS A 90 9.31 -1.02 8.39
N ASP A 91 8.66 -1.46 7.33
CA ASP A 91 9.29 -1.76 6.05
C ASP A 91 8.38 -1.28 4.92
N SER A 92 8.95 -1.12 3.74
CA SER A 92 8.23 -0.87 2.51
C SER A 92 8.67 -1.90 1.48
N ASP A 93 7.74 -2.32 0.60
CA ASP A 93 8.01 -3.30 -0.45
C ASP A 93 9.10 -2.82 -1.43
N TYR A 94 9.47 -1.54 -1.41
CA TYR A 94 10.41 -0.91 -2.34
C TYR A 94 11.86 -0.81 -1.84
N VAL A 95 12.13 -0.81 -0.54
CA VAL A 95 13.41 -0.29 -0.02
C VAL A 95 14.35 -1.41 0.41
N GLY A 96 13.79 -2.57 0.76
CA GLY A 96 14.54 -3.75 1.20
C GLY A 96 15.38 -3.54 2.46
N LYS A 97 15.09 -2.49 3.25
CA LYS A 97 15.80 -2.14 4.50
C LYS A 97 14.81 -1.73 5.59
N PRO A 98 14.35 -2.68 6.42
CA PRO A 98 13.42 -2.37 7.50
C PRO A 98 14.08 -1.55 8.60
N GLU A 99 13.40 -0.49 9.02
CA GLU A 99 13.81 0.35 10.15
C GLU A 99 13.31 -0.21 11.48
N LYS A 100 14.15 -0.14 12.52
CA LYS A 100 13.86 -0.76 13.83
C LYS A 100 13.64 0.27 14.92
N LYS A 101 12.45 0.30 15.52
CA LYS A 101 12.15 1.08 16.73
C LYS A 101 12.02 0.16 17.94
N ARG A 102 12.79 0.43 19.00
CA ARG A 102 12.75 -0.34 20.26
C ARG A 102 11.91 0.38 21.29
N LEU A 103 10.91 -0.31 21.82
CA LEU A 103 10.00 0.21 22.83
C LEU A 103 10.18 -0.56 24.14
N ILE A 104 10.06 0.15 25.26
CA ILE A 104 10.10 -0.42 26.59
C ILE A 104 8.87 0.04 27.34
N LEU A 105 8.04 -0.91 27.76
CA LEU A 105 6.84 -0.65 28.56
C LEU A 105 6.73 -1.64 29.71
N GLY A 106 5.80 -1.43 30.62
CA GLY A 106 5.50 -2.35 31.71
C GLY A 106 4.00 -2.37 31.98
N ILE A 107 3.44 -3.56 32.20
CA ILE A 107 2.01 -3.75 32.34
C ILE A 107 1.68 -4.50 33.63
N GLY A 108 0.60 -4.07 34.30
CA GLY A 108 0.10 -4.72 35.50
C GLY A 108 -0.55 -6.09 35.23
N PRO A 109 -0.95 -6.81 36.29
CA PRO A 109 -1.61 -8.11 36.16
C PRO A 109 -3.04 -7.96 35.63
N LYS A 110 -3.49 -8.89 34.77
CA LYS A 110 -4.83 -8.90 34.14
C LYS A 110 -5.24 -7.57 33.51
N LYS A 111 -4.27 -6.85 32.94
CA LYS A 111 -4.49 -5.55 32.30
C LYS A 111 -4.21 -5.65 30.81
N LYS A 112 -4.94 -4.80 30.08
CA LYS A 112 -4.71 -4.50 28.67
C LYS A 112 -4.33 -3.03 28.56
N GLU A 113 -3.22 -2.75 27.92
CA GLU A 113 -2.68 -1.41 27.77
C GLU A 113 -2.47 -1.12 26.28
N ARG A 114 -2.77 0.12 25.91
CA ARG A 114 -2.62 0.62 24.55
C ARG A 114 -1.48 1.62 24.52
N GLN A 115 -0.40 1.26 23.85
CA GLN A 115 0.71 2.16 23.57
C GLN A 115 0.49 2.79 22.18
N LYS A 116 0.47 4.12 22.10
CA LYS A 116 0.39 4.84 20.83
C LYS A 116 1.77 5.37 20.46
N GLU A 117 2.29 4.95 19.32
CA GLU A 117 3.54 5.47 18.78
C GLU A 117 3.24 6.27 17.52
N LYS A 118 3.74 7.51 17.47
CA LYS A 118 3.59 8.35 16.29
C LYS A 118 4.68 8.04 15.28
N PHE A 119 4.27 7.97 14.02
CA PHE A 119 5.14 7.85 12.86
C PHE A 119 4.83 8.95 11.86
N THR A 120 5.85 9.34 11.11
CA THR A 120 5.76 10.30 10.01
C THR A 120 6.56 9.71 8.86
N MET A 121 5.92 9.51 7.71
CA MET A 121 6.59 9.04 6.50
C MET A 121 6.83 10.22 5.57
N LYS A 122 8.05 10.31 5.04
CA LYS A 122 8.47 11.39 4.17
C LYS A 122 8.04 11.17 2.71
N TYR A 123 7.92 9.92 2.31
CA TYR A 123 7.70 9.49 0.92
C TYR A 123 6.40 8.69 0.81
N ALA A 124 5.78 8.68 -0.37
CA ALA A 124 4.60 7.89 -0.65
C ALA A 124 4.95 6.41 -0.83
N GLY A 125 3.98 5.55 -0.53
CA GLY A 125 4.16 4.11 -0.57
C GLY A 125 3.28 3.38 0.43
N ARG A 126 3.21 2.05 0.28
CA ARG A 126 2.67 1.17 1.30
C ARG A 126 3.76 0.78 2.29
N TYR A 127 3.49 1.04 3.57
CA TYR A 127 4.38 0.74 4.68
C TYR A 127 3.76 -0.29 5.61
N TYR A 128 4.47 -1.37 5.88
CA TYR A 128 4.04 -2.44 6.79
C TYR A 128 4.68 -2.28 8.15
N PHE A 129 3.89 -2.44 9.19
CA PHE A 129 4.32 -2.45 10.57
C PHE A 129 4.12 -3.85 11.15
N TYR A 130 5.17 -4.37 11.79
CA TYR A 130 5.13 -5.67 12.43
C TYR A 130 6.08 -5.73 13.64
N VAL A 131 5.69 -6.50 14.67
CA VAL A 131 6.55 -6.70 15.85
C VAL A 131 7.37 -7.97 15.65
N THR A 132 8.67 -7.82 15.42
CA THR A 132 9.57 -8.96 15.20
C THR A 132 10.04 -9.65 16.46
N GLU A 133 10.21 -8.89 17.55
CA GLU A 133 10.68 -9.44 18.81
C GLU A 133 9.96 -8.80 19.99
N ALA A 134 9.25 -9.63 20.74
CA ALA A 134 8.79 -9.30 22.08
C ALA A 134 9.62 -10.06 23.12
N ARG A 135 10.11 -9.36 24.15
CA ARG A 135 10.90 -9.97 25.23
C ARG A 135 10.43 -9.47 26.59
N VAL A 136 10.05 -10.40 27.46
CA VAL A 136 9.65 -10.12 28.84
C VAL A 136 10.81 -10.35 29.79
N TYR A 137 10.87 -9.55 30.84
CA TYR A 137 11.86 -9.62 31.91
C TYR A 137 11.15 -9.89 33.23
N ASP A 138 11.80 -10.68 34.09
CA ASP A 138 11.35 -10.82 35.48
C ASP A 138 11.52 -9.51 36.28
N VAL A 139 11.01 -9.52 37.51
CA VAL A 139 10.97 -8.35 38.41
C VAL A 139 12.35 -7.74 38.67
N ILE A 140 13.38 -8.56 38.82
CA ILE A 140 14.75 -8.10 39.09
C ILE A 140 15.61 -7.97 37.82
N ARG A 141 15.08 -8.40 36.67
CA ARG A 141 15.68 -8.46 35.34
C ARG A 141 16.82 -9.48 35.21
N LEU A 142 16.75 -10.60 35.94
CA LEU A 142 17.78 -11.65 35.93
C LEU A 142 17.65 -12.55 34.69
N PHE A 143 16.44 -12.98 34.40
CA PHE A 143 16.06 -13.77 33.24
C PHE A 143 15.20 -12.95 32.28
N SER A 144 15.25 -13.36 31.02
CA SER A 144 14.36 -12.83 29.99
C SER A 144 14.04 -13.92 28.98
N LYS A 145 12.81 -13.90 28.47
CA LYS A 145 12.34 -14.86 27.48
C LYS A 145 11.73 -14.13 26.30
N LYS A 146 12.08 -14.61 25.10
CA LYS A 146 11.45 -14.17 23.85
C LYS A 146 10.03 -14.75 23.80
N VAL A 147 9.09 -13.92 23.43
CA VAL A 147 7.68 -14.27 23.23
C VAL A 147 7.46 -14.32 21.72
N SER A 148 6.74 -15.36 21.27
CA SER A 148 6.33 -15.42 19.87
C SER A 148 5.26 -14.36 19.68
N VAL A 149 5.47 -13.46 18.72
CA VAL A 149 4.42 -12.54 18.30
C VAL A 149 3.65 -13.22 17.17
N ARG A 150 2.37 -12.91 17.04
CA ARG A 150 1.58 -13.33 15.87
C ARG A 150 2.08 -12.56 14.65
N ASP A 151 1.93 -13.15 13.47
CA ASP A 151 2.12 -12.45 12.18
C ASP A 151 0.95 -11.49 11.91
N ASP A 152 0.69 -10.60 12.86
CA ASP A 152 -0.23 -9.49 12.67
C ASP A 152 0.60 -8.39 11.98
N ASN A 153 0.59 -8.39 10.64
CA ASN A 153 1.07 -7.27 9.85
C ASN A 153 -0.08 -6.28 9.65
N VAL A 154 0.23 -4.99 9.77
CA VAL A 154 -0.71 -3.91 9.48
C VAL A 154 -0.02 -2.96 8.52
N PHE A 155 -0.74 -2.46 7.53
CA PHE A 155 -0.18 -1.54 6.55
C PHE A 155 -0.82 -0.15 6.66
N VAL A 156 -0.07 0.83 6.19
CA VAL A 156 -0.51 2.22 6.01
C VAL A 156 -0.11 2.63 4.60
N ASN A 157 -1.08 3.15 3.86
CA ASN A 157 -0.91 3.74 2.55
C ASN A 157 -0.64 5.23 2.71
N VAL A 158 0.57 5.66 2.36
CA VAL A 158 0.95 7.06 2.33
C VAL A 158 0.71 7.57 0.91
N LEU A 159 -0.27 8.46 0.75
CA LEU A 159 -0.69 8.94 -0.56
C LEU A 159 0.39 9.82 -1.21
N PRO A 160 0.63 9.69 -2.52
CA PRO A 160 1.45 10.64 -3.25
C PRO A 160 0.79 12.01 -3.32
N THR A 161 1.60 13.05 -3.51
CA THR A 161 1.08 14.40 -3.76
C THR A 161 0.65 14.47 -5.21
N ILE A 162 -0.67 14.48 -5.43
CA ILE A 162 -1.27 14.68 -6.75
C ILE A 162 -1.21 16.17 -7.07
N ARG A 163 -0.69 16.51 -8.25
CA ARG A 163 -0.59 17.88 -8.78
C ARG A 163 -1.32 17.94 -10.12
N GLU A 164 -1.86 19.10 -10.44
CA GLU A 164 -2.34 19.36 -11.79
C GLU A 164 -1.14 19.59 -12.72
N ILE A 165 -1.04 18.79 -13.76
CA ILE A 165 -0.03 18.90 -14.81
C ILE A 165 -0.72 19.54 -16.03
N PRO A 166 -0.13 20.57 -16.65
CA PRO A 166 -0.67 21.14 -17.88
C PRO A 166 -0.56 20.12 -19.03
N VAL A 167 -1.64 19.38 -19.26
CA VAL A 167 -1.76 18.38 -20.34
C VAL A 167 -2.49 18.97 -21.55
N GLU A 168 -1.82 19.26 -22.66
CA GLU A 168 -2.51 19.59 -23.91
C GLU A 168 -2.93 18.30 -24.63
N VAL A 169 -4.24 18.11 -24.81
CA VAL A 169 -4.78 16.95 -25.52
C VAL A 169 -4.99 17.33 -26.97
N ASP A 170 -4.31 16.65 -27.90
CA ASP A 170 -4.48 16.87 -29.33
C ASP A 170 -5.97 16.67 -29.70
N PRO A 171 -6.57 17.55 -30.53
CA PRO A 171 -7.92 17.36 -31.04
C PRO A 171 -8.19 15.98 -31.64
N ARG A 172 -7.17 15.31 -32.20
CA ARG A 172 -7.27 13.94 -32.75
C ARG A 172 -7.51 12.91 -31.66
N THR A 173 -6.83 13.03 -30.52
CA THR A 173 -7.02 12.19 -29.33
C THR A 173 -8.44 12.38 -28.78
N ARG A 174 -8.89 13.63 -28.73
CA ARG A 174 -10.23 14.01 -28.25
C ARG A 174 -11.38 13.59 -29.18
N GLN A 175 -11.11 13.47 -30.47
CA GLN A 175 -12.07 13.06 -31.50
C GLN A 175 -11.99 11.57 -31.86
N HIS A 176 -11.05 10.84 -31.25
CA HIS A 176 -11.01 9.39 -31.42
C HIS A 176 -12.28 8.81 -30.80
N MET A 177 -13.17 8.30 -31.66
CA MET A 177 -14.27 7.41 -31.26
C MET A 177 -13.66 6.01 -31.22
N PRO A 178 -13.40 5.45 -30.04
CA PRO A 178 -12.85 4.11 -29.96
C PRO A 178 -13.97 3.16 -30.38
N ASP A 179 -13.64 2.13 -31.16
CA ASP A 179 -14.53 0.99 -31.37
C ASP A 179 -14.64 0.26 -30.02
N SER A 180 -15.59 0.69 -29.18
CA SER A 180 -15.83 0.11 -27.85
C SER A 180 -17.19 -0.57 -27.81
N ASP A 181 -17.23 -1.81 -27.34
CA ASP A 181 -18.48 -2.53 -27.06
C ASP A 181 -19.25 -1.93 -25.85
N GLU A 182 -18.63 -1.01 -25.10
CA GLU A 182 -19.25 -0.28 -23.98
C GLU A 182 -19.80 1.07 -24.42
N TYR A 183 -21.07 1.31 -24.10
CA TYR A 183 -21.83 2.47 -24.53
C TYR A 183 -22.43 3.21 -23.33
N ALA A 184 -22.47 4.53 -23.41
CA ALA A 184 -23.01 5.36 -22.35
C ALA A 184 -24.51 5.05 -22.15
N THR A 185 -24.89 4.72 -20.92
CA THR A 185 -26.29 4.38 -20.57
C THR A 185 -27.14 5.59 -20.19
N ASP A 186 -26.53 6.76 -20.06
CA ASP A 186 -27.14 8.01 -19.58
C ASP A 186 -27.28 9.09 -20.68
N ARG A 187 -26.68 8.90 -21.86
CA ARG A 187 -26.71 9.86 -22.96
C ARG A 187 -26.71 9.22 -24.34
N LYS A 188 -27.42 9.87 -25.26
CA LYS A 188 -27.44 9.51 -26.69
C LYS A 188 -26.15 9.92 -27.40
N GLY A 189 -25.76 9.18 -28.43
CA GLY A 189 -24.64 9.48 -29.31
C GLY A 189 -24.97 9.31 -30.80
N GLU A 190 -23.93 9.17 -31.61
CA GLU A 190 -24.03 9.14 -33.08
C GLU A 190 -23.62 7.78 -33.68
N ASP A 191 -23.25 6.80 -32.85
CA ASP A 191 -22.77 5.50 -33.34
C ASP A 191 -23.92 4.62 -33.83
N VAL A 192 -24.00 4.44 -35.15
CA VAL A 192 -25.06 3.69 -35.83
C VAL A 192 -25.04 2.19 -35.50
N SER A 193 -23.94 1.68 -34.93
CA SER A 193 -23.76 0.27 -34.62
C SER A 193 -24.55 -0.20 -33.39
N GLU A 194 -24.83 0.69 -32.42
CA GLU A 194 -25.57 0.37 -31.18
C GLU A 194 -26.79 1.29 -31.00
N ILE A 195 -27.93 0.70 -30.58
CA ILE A 195 -29.19 1.42 -30.34
C ILE A 195 -29.42 1.65 -28.84
N TYR A 196 -29.16 2.87 -28.38
CA TYR A 196 -29.43 3.36 -27.02
C TYR A 196 -30.88 3.16 -26.60
N ALA A 197 -31.80 3.65 -27.43
CA ALA A 197 -33.22 3.64 -27.15
C ALA A 197 -34.03 3.71 -28.44
N ILE A 198 -35.27 3.24 -28.39
CA ILE A 198 -36.23 3.41 -29.49
C ILE A 198 -37.41 4.21 -28.95
N ARG A 199 -37.67 5.37 -29.57
CA ARG A 199 -38.76 6.27 -29.17
C ARG A 199 -39.66 6.65 -30.32
N GLU A 200 -40.79 7.28 -30.02
CA GLU A 200 -41.68 7.84 -31.04
C GLU A 200 -41.02 9.00 -31.80
N TYR A 201 -41.31 9.07 -33.09
CA TYR A 201 -40.86 10.12 -34.00
C TYR A 201 -41.37 11.49 -33.54
N ARG A 202 -40.48 12.47 -33.52
CA ARG A 202 -40.82 13.88 -33.28
C ARG A 202 -40.50 14.69 -34.55
N PRO A 203 -41.31 15.72 -34.87
CA PRO A 203 -41.01 16.61 -35.99
C PRO A 203 -39.60 17.19 -35.88
N GLY A 204 -38.76 16.92 -36.88
CA GLY A 204 -37.33 17.30 -36.89
C GLY A 204 -36.38 16.09 -36.84
N ASP A 205 -36.86 14.90 -36.49
CA ASP A 205 -36.07 13.68 -36.58
C ASP A 205 -35.82 13.28 -38.04
N SER A 206 -34.61 12.77 -38.30
CA SER A 206 -34.20 12.31 -39.63
C SER A 206 -34.96 11.05 -40.05
N MET A 207 -35.44 10.99 -41.29
CA MET A 207 -36.08 9.76 -41.79
C MET A 207 -35.12 8.56 -41.88
N LYS A 208 -33.80 8.81 -41.90
CA LYS A 208 -32.79 7.75 -41.96
C LYS A 208 -32.68 6.95 -40.65
N THR A 209 -33.13 7.52 -39.54
CA THR A 209 -33.05 6.89 -38.21
C THR A 209 -34.32 6.11 -37.83
N ILE A 210 -35.31 6.04 -38.73
CA ILE A 210 -36.57 5.32 -38.49
C ILE A 210 -36.32 3.80 -38.38
N HIS A 211 -36.84 3.20 -37.31
CA HIS A 211 -36.88 1.75 -37.14
C HIS A 211 -38.09 1.17 -37.90
N TRP A 212 -37.96 0.99 -39.21
CA TRP A 212 -39.05 0.59 -40.11
C TRP A 212 -39.82 -0.65 -39.65
N LYS A 213 -39.12 -1.70 -39.20
CA LYS A 213 -39.75 -2.96 -38.77
C LYS A 213 -40.61 -2.82 -37.51
N LEU A 214 -40.23 -1.91 -36.61
CA LEU A 214 -40.97 -1.67 -35.37
C LEU A 214 -42.12 -0.70 -35.63
N SER A 215 -41.86 0.33 -36.44
CA SER A 215 -42.88 1.28 -36.89
C SER A 215 -44.03 0.57 -37.61
N ALA A 216 -43.73 -0.41 -38.48
CA ALA A 216 -44.72 -1.20 -39.18
C ALA A 216 -45.56 -2.12 -38.25
N ARG A 217 -45.05 -2.43 -37.05
CA ARG A 217 -45.76 -3.27 -36.06
C ARG A 217 -46.60 -2.45 -35.09
N MET A 218 -46.13 -1.24 -34.77
CA MET A 218 -46.75 -0.34 -33.78
C MET A 218 -47.73 0.66 -34.43
N ASP A 219 -47.77 0.73 -35.76
CA ASP A 219 -48.63 1.63 -36.57
C ASP A 219 -48.38 3.14 -36.34
N HIS A 220 -47.23 3.47 -35.73
CA HIS A 220 -46.70 4.82 -35.59
C HIS A 220 -45.17 4.82 -35.81
N TRP A 221 -44.61 5.96 -36.22
CA TRP A 221 -43.18 6.04 -36.57
C TRP A 221 -42.31 5.99 -35.31
N MET A 222 -41.36 5.05 -35.32
CA MET A 222 -40.37 4.85 -34.26
C MET A 222 -38.99 5.22 -34.78
N VAL A 223 -38.23 5.96 -33.99
CA VAL A 223 -36.88 6.43 -34.30
C VAL A 223 -35.88 5.72 -33.38
N LYS A 224 -34.80 5.22 -33.96
CA LYS A 224 -33.63 4.72 -33.25
C LYS A 224 -32.84 5.92 -32.74
N GLU A 225 -32.62 5.97 -31.44
CA GLU A 225 -31.57 6.78 -30.84
C GLU A 225 -30.35 5.90 -30.66
N PHE A 226 -29.23 6.39 -31.14
CA PHE A 226 -27.96 5.68 -31.12
C PHE A 226 -27.20 5.97 -29.84
N SER A 227 -26.35 5.05 -29.42
CA SER A 227 -25.54 5.25 -28.23
C SER A 227 -24.31 6.10 -28.47
N PHE A 228 -23.77 6.62 -27.38
CA PHE A 228 -22.47 7.26 -27.36
C PHE A 228 -21.41 6.22 -27.01
N PRO A 229 -20.46 5.90 -27.91
CA PRO A 229 -19.40 4.94 -27.62
C PRO A 229 -18.57 5.48 -26.46
N GLN A 230 -18.48 4.71 -25.39
CA GLN A 230 -17.78 5.09 -24.17
C GLN A 230 -16.39 4.47 -24.18
N GLY A 231 -15.67 4.75 -25.28
CA GLY A 231 -14.35 4.21 -25.47
C GLY A 231 -13.29 4.96 -24.67
N VAL A 232 -12.23 4.24 -24.33
CA VAL A 232 -11.05 4.78 -23.66
C VAL A 232 -10.14 5.42 -24.72
N GLN A 233 -9.73 6.68 -24.50
CA GLN A 233 -8.92 7.41 -25.48
C GLN A 233 -7.42 7.17 -25.29
N VAL A 234 -6.98 7.00 -24.05
CA VAL A 234 -5.54 6.97 -23.71
C VAL A 234 -5.23 5.72 -22.89
N LEU A 235 -4.14 5.05 -23.25
CA LEU A 235 -3.49 4.03 -22.43
C LEU A 235 -2.34 4.70 -21.67
N LEU A 236 -2.30 4.54 -20.35
CA LEU A 236 -1.27 5.07 -19.47
C LEU A 236 -0.58 3.91 -18.74
N LEU A 237 0.67 3.64 -19.12
CA LEU A 237 1.48 2.53 -18.60
C LEU A 237 2.55 3.05 -17.64
N LEU A 238 2.72 2.36 -16.51
CA LEU A 238 3.84 2.58 -15.61
C LEU A 238 4.82 1.42 -15.71
N ASP A 239 6.03 1.70 -16.17
CA ASP A 239 7.12 0.72 -16.16
C ASP A 239 7.86 0.80 -14.82
N LEU A 240 7.74 -0.26 -14.01
CA LEU A 240 8.43 -0.41 -12.72
C LEU A 240 9.73 -1.24 -12.85
N TYR A 241 10.28 -1.35 -14.06
CA TYR A 241 11.51 -2.11 -14.32
C TYR A 241 12.74 -1.46 -13.66
N THR A 242 13.49 -2.28 -12.93
CA THR A 242 14.77 -1.88 -12.32
C THR A 242 15.88 -2.87 -12.66
N ALA A 243 16.99 -2.35 -13.20
CA ALA A 243 18.13 -3.16 -13.63
C ALA A 243 18.89 -3.77 -12.44
N GLY A 244 18.51 -4.98 -12.04
CA GLY A 244 19.30 -5.83 -11.14
C GLY A 244 19.13 -5.58 -9.64
N SER A 245 18.25 -4.67 -9.21
CA SER A 245 17.88 -4.49 -7.80
C SER A 245 16.37 -4.36 -7.70
N LYS A 246 15.67 -5.26 -7.01
CA LYS A 246 14.23 -5.09 -6.69
C LYS A 246 13.93 -3.87 -5.80
N ASN A 247 14.96 -3.13 -5.37
CA ASN A 247 14.82 -2.02 -4.47
C ASN A 247 14.98 -0.68 -5.21
N PHE A 248 14.06 0.24 -4.95
CA PHE A 248 14.12 1.66 -5.29
C PHE A 248 14.63 2.47 -4.10
N ARG A 249 15.11 3.68 -4.38
CA ARG A 249 15.14 4.71 -3.34
C ARG A 249 13.71 5.20 -3.11
N GLU A 250 13.34 5.43 -1.85
CA GLU A 250 12.00 5.96 -1.52
C GLU A 250 11.66 7.25 -2.27
N GLU A 251 12.67 8.11 -2.50
CA GLU A 251 12.56 9.35 -3.27
C GLU A 251 12.16 9.13 -4.73
N GLU A 252 12.75 8.11 -5.38
CA GLU A 252 12.51 7.80 -6.78
C GLU A 252 11.11 7.21 -6.95
N MET A 253 10.74 6.27 -6.06
CA MET A 253 9.40 5.69 -6.05
C MET A 253 8.32 6.74 -5.76
N ASP A 254 8.54 7.63 -4.78
CA ASP A 254 7.61 8.72 -4.48
C ASP A 254 7.37 9.64 -5.69
N ALA A 255 8.44 9.96 -6.43
CA ALA A 255 8.33 10.76 -7.65
C ALA A 255 7.54 10.03 -8.73
N LEU A 256 7.81 8.75 -8.98
CA LEU A 256 7.08 7.95 -9.98
C LEU A 256 5.59 7.84 -9.64
N LEU A 257 5.26 7.46 -8.39
CA LEU A 257 3.89 7.37 -7.90
C LEU A 257 3.20 8.73 -8.00
N GLY A 258 3.88 9.82 -7.61
CA GLY A 258 3.38 11.19 -7.72
C GLY A 258 3.08 11.61 -9.14
N ASN A 259 4.02 11.41 -10.06
CA ASN A 259 3.90 11.82 -11.46
C ASN A 259 2.81 11.02 -12.18
N PHE A 260 2.77 9.71 -11.98
CA PHE A 260 1.75 8.84 -12.58
C PHE A 260 0.34 9.20 -12.10
N SER A 261 0.17 9.38 -10.80
CA SER A 261 -1.12 9.78 -10.19
C SER A 261 -1.54 11.17 -10.65
N SER A 262 -0.61 12.11 -10.74
CA SER A 262 -0.84 13.49 -11.21
C SER A 262 -1.25 13.53 -12.68
N LEU A 263 -0.63 12.70 -13.52
CA LEU A 263 -0.96 12.59 -14.95
C LEU A 263 -2.36 11.99 -15.14
N SER A 264 -2.68 10.91 -14.44
CA SER A 264 -4.03 10.31 -14.43
C SER A 264 -5.08 11.34 -13.99
N TYR A 265 -4.85 12.02 -12.87
CA TYR A 265 -5.75 13.06 -12.36
C TYR A 265 -5.97 14.18 -13.37
N SER A 266 -4.90 14.65 -14.01
CA SER A 266 -4.96 15.74 -14.98
C SER A 266 -5.69 15.35 -16.27
N LEU A 267 -5.56 14.09 -16.72
CA LEU A 267 -6.33 13.55 -17.85
C LEU A 267 -7.82 13.45 -17.52
N ALA A 268 -8.15 12.92 -16.34
CA ALA A 268 -9.52 12.82 -15.84
C ALA A 268 -10.18 14.21 -15.72
N GLY A 269 -9.49 15.20 -15.15
CA GLY A 269 -9.98 16.57 -15.02
C GLY A 269 -10.25 17.27 -16.36
N LYS A 270 -9.61 16.82 -17.45
CA LYS A 270 -9.89 17.28 -18.82
C LYS A 270 -11.00 16.50 -19.53
N GLY A 271 -11.62 15.53 -18.86
CA GLY A 271 -12.66 14.67 -19.40
C GLY A 271 -12.15 13.63 -20.40
N VAL A 272 -10.88 13.23 -20.27
CA VAL A 272 -10.28 12.18 -21.09
C VAL A 272 -10.30 10.86 -20.32
N SER A 273 -11.20 9.96 -20.72
CA SER A 273 -11.22 8.58 -20.22
C SER A 273 -9.93 7.85 -20.62
N HIS A 274 -9.27 7.25 -19.64
CA HIS A 274 -7.99 6.57 -19.83
C HIS A 274 -7.92 5.27 -19.03
N VAL A 275 -7.10 4.33 -19.49
CA VAL A 275 -6.78 3.11 -18.74
C VAL A 275 -5.37 3.26 -18.19
N ALA A 276 -5.23 3.16 -16.88
CA ALA A 276 -3.94 3.08 -16.21
C ALA A 276 -3.58 1.61 -15.98
N ALA A 277 -2.39 1.19 -16.40
CA ALA A 277 -1.93 -0.17 -16.18
C ALA A 277 -0.45 -0.23 -15.76
N TRP A 278 -0.12 -1.22 -14.93
CA TRP A 278 1.23 -1.48 -14.45
C TRP A 278 1.38 -2.98 -14.17
N TYR A 279 2.61 -3.47 -14.27
CA TYR A 279 2.91 -4.85 -13.92
C TYR A 279 3.26 -4.97 -12.44
N ASP A 280 2.55 -5.83 -11.71
CA ASP A 280 2.81 -6.08 -10.29
C ASP A 280 3.55 -7.42 -10.11
N ASP A 281 4.79 -7.37 -9.64
CA ASP A 281 5.61 -8.55 -9.38
C ASP A 281 5.05 -9.44 -8.25
N ALA A 282 4.31 -8.87 -7.30
CA ALA A 282 3.74 -9.62 -6.19
C ALA A 282 2.59 -10.53 -6.63
N MET A 283 1.76 -10.05 -7.57
CA MET A 283 0.66 -10.82 -8.15
C MET A 283 1.09 -11.62 -9.39
N GLY A 284 2.14 -11.17 -10.09
CA GLY A 284 2.62 -11.78 -11.33
C GLY A 284 1.70 -11.52 -12.54
N GLU A 285 0.87 -10.47 -12.46
CA GLU A 285 -0.14 -10.13 -13.46
C GLU A 285 -0.14 -8.62 -13.73
N LEU A 286 -0.61 -8.23 -14.91
CA LEU A 286 -0.80 -6.83 -15.28
C LEU A 286 -2.07 -6.28 -14.62
N GLN A 287 -1.92 -5.32 -13.73
CA GLN A 287 -3.06 -4.63 -13.13
C GLN A 287 -3.53 -3.53 -14.08
N ARG A 288 -4.86 -3.43 -14.27
CA ARG A 288 -5.48 -2.38 -15.08
C ARG A 288 -6.62 -1.72 -14.33
N CYS A 289 -6.71 -0.40 -14.44
CA CYS A 289 -7.78 0.42 -13.92
C CYS A 289 -8.30 1.31 -15.04
N ARG A 290 -9.61 1.29 -15.29
CA ARG A 290 -10.28 2.27 -16.15
C ARG A 290 -10.63 3.49 -15.30
N ILE A 291 -10.25 4.67 -15.76
CA ILE A 291 -10.50 5.95 -15.09
C ILE A 291 -11.29 6.85 -16.03
N ASP A 292 -12.51 7.18 -15.62
CA ASP A 292 -13.38 8.11 -16.32
C ASP A 292 -13.48 9.48 -15.60
N ASP A 293 -13.17 9.52 -14.31
CA ASP A 293 -13.27 10.71 -13.44
C ASP A 293 -12.11 10.81 -12.42
N GLU A 294 -12.04 11.95 -11.74
CA GLU A 294 -11.00 12.23 -10.72
C GLU A 294 -11.08 11.29 -9.51
N GLU A 295 -12.29 10.83 -9.15
CA GLU A 295 -12.50 9.86 -8.06
C GLU A 295 -11.86 8.51 -8.37
N GLY A 296 -11.98 8.05 -9.63
CA GLY A 296 -11.34 6.84 -10.13
C GLY A 296 -9.82 6.86 -9.99
N THR A 297 -9.19 8.03 -10.09
CA THR A 297 -7.74 8.17 -9.86
C THR A 297 -7.36 7.79 -8.42
N TYR A 298 -8.13 8.16 -7.40
CA TYR A 298 -7.81 7.79 -6.01
C TYR A 298 -7.92 6.28 -5.77
N ALA A 299 -8.88 5.62 -6.41
CA ALA A 299 -9.01 4.16 -6.36
C ALA A 299 -7.83 3.46 -7.04
N MET A 300 -7.38 3.99 -8.18
CA MET A 300 -6.15 3.53 -8.85
C MET A 300 -4.93 3.71 -7.95
N VAL A 301 -4.79 4.86 -7.28
CA VAL A 301 -3.67 5.12 -6.37
C VAL A 301 -3.58 4.09 -5.25
N ASP A 302 -4.70 3.69 -4.65
CA ASP A 302 -4.69 2.69 -3.56
C ASP A 302 -4.11 1.33 -4.01
N GLN A 303 -4.44 0.92 -5.24
CA GLN A 303 -3.88 -0.29 -5.86
C GLN A 303 -2.43 -0.11 -6.28
N LEU A 304 -2.10 1.06 -6.85
CA LEU A 304 -0.75 1.38 -7.30
C LEU A 304 0.26 1.42 -6.15
N LEU A 305 -0.16 1.90 -4.97
CA LEU A 305 0.65 1.87 -3.76
C LEU A 305 1.00 0.44 -3.29
N ALA A 306 0.33 -0.58 -3.80
CA ALA A 306 0.63 -1.99 -3.54
C ALA A 306 1.61 -2.60 -4.55
N ALA A 307 1.83 -1.94 -5.69
CA ALA A 307 2.57 -2.52 -6.81
C ALA A 307 4.01 -2.82 -6.40
N VAL A 308 4.53 -3.99 -6.75
CA VAL A 308 5.93 -4.36 -6.46
C VAL A 308 6.79 -4.28 -7.73
N PRO A 309 7.95 -3.61 -7.69
CA PRO A 309 8.80 -3.50 -8.86
C PRO A 309 9.49 -4.81 -9.26
N TYR A 310 9.79 -4.96 -10.55
CA TYR A 310 10.36 -6.18 -11.12
C TYR A 310 11.77 -5.98 -11.66
N GLY A 311 12.59 -7.04 -11.52
CA GLY A 311 14.02 -7.01 -11.86
C GLY A 311 14.38 -7.60 -13.23
N TRP A 312 13.42 -8.16 -13.95
CA TRP A 312 13.62 -8.71 -15.30
C TRP A 312 13.13 -7.74 -16.35
N LYS A 313 13.79 -7.72 -17.51
CA LYS A 313 13.38 -6.87 -18.62
C LYS A 313 12.03 -7.36 -19.15
N TYR A 314 10.97 -6.66 -18.79
CA TYR A 314 9.62 -6.87 -19.27
C TYR A 314 9.24 -5.71 -20.18
N ASP A 315 8.71 -6.00 -21.35
CA ASP A 315 8.19 -5.00 -22.26
C ASP A 315 6.70 -4.86 -21.96
N ILE A 316 6.35 -3.79 -21.24
CA ILE A 316 5.00 -3.60 -20.71
C ILE A 316 3.96 -3.34 -21.80
N GLU A 317 4.34 -2.67 -22.90
CA GLU A 317 3.45 -2.46 -24.06
C GLU A 317 3.12 -3.81 -24.72
N ASN A 318 4.15 -4.58 -25.06
CA ASN A 318 3.96 -5.92 -25.63
C ASN A 318 3.26 -6.88 -24.67
N GLY A 319 3.41 -6.66 -23.35
CA GLY A 319 2.69 -7.37 -22.30
C GLY A 319 1.19 -7.08 -22.34
N TYR A 320 0.83 -5.79 -22.35
CA TYR A 320 -0.55 -5.32 -22.44
C TYR A 320 -1.24 -5.83 -23.70
N ASP A 321 -0.61 -5.67 -24.87
CA ASP A 321 -1.18 -6.08 -26.16
C ASP A 321 -1.45 -7.59 -26.28
N LYS A 322 -0.65 -8.41 -25.59
CA LYS A 322 -0.86 -9.87 -25.56
C LYS A 322 -2.02 -10.27 -24.68
N GLU A 323 -2.21 -9.58 -23.56
CA GLU A 323 -3.24 -9.88 -22.58
C GLU A 323 -4.60 -9.31 -23.01
N TYR A 324 -4.58 -8.14 -23.67
CA TYR A 324 -5.76 -7.43 -24.17
C TYR A 324 -5.64 -7.12 -25.67
N PRO A 325 -5.69 -8.15 -26.54
CA PRO A 325 -5.55 -7.95 -27.97
C PRO A 325 -6.75 -7.23 -28.57
N GLY A 326 -6.49 -6.21 -29.39
CA GLY A 326 -7.52 -5.54 -30.22
C GLY A 326 -8.09 -4.24 -29.64
N GLU A 327 -7.66 -3.81 -28.46
CA GLU A 327 -7.97 -2.48 -27.95
C GLU A 327 -7.12 -1.43 -28.70
N ILE A 328 -7.77 -0.45 -29.32
CA ILE A 328 -7.10 0.65 -30.03
C ILE A 328 -7.24 1.90 -29.19
N PHE A 329 -6.10 2.46 -28.80
CA PHE A 329 -6.03 3.74 -28.09
C PHE A 329 -5.58 4.84 -29.05
N ALA A 330 -6.02 6.07 -28.80
CA ALA A 330 -5.56 7.22 -29.56
C ALA A 330 -4.11 7.60 -29.22
N ALA A 331 -3.71 7.41 -27.96
CA ALA A 331 -2.34 7.59 -27.49
C ALA A 331 -1.97 6.52 -26.46
N SER A 332 -0.73 6.01 -26.54
CA SER A 332 -0.10 5.16 -25.53
C SER A 332 1.01 5.94 -24.84
N LEU A 333 0.84 6.21 -23.55
CA LEU A 333 1.77 6.94 -22.70
C LEU A 333 2.48 5.96 -21.76
N ILE A 334 3.80 5.87 -21.82
CA ILE A 334 4.60 5.08 -20.87
C ILE A 334 5.42 6.01 -19.99
N LEU A 335 5.27 5.90 -18.67
CA LEU A 335 6.19 6.51 -17.71
C LEU A 335 7.24 5.48 -17.28
N ASP A 336 8.51 5.75 -17.59
CA ASP A 336 9.63 4.90 -17.18
C ASP A 336 10.20 5.27 -15.80
N THR A 337 11.04 4.41 -15.25
CA THR A 337 11.66 4.58 -13.93
C THR A 337 12.66 5.74 -13.85
N GLU A 338 13.11 6.27 -14.99
CA GLU A 338 13.92 7.48 -15.08
C GLU A 338 13.06 8.76 -15.06
N GLY A 339 11.72 8.62 -15.00
CA GLY A 339 10.78 9.73 -15.03
C GLY A 339 10.49 10.25 -16.43
N LYS A 340 10.87 9.53 -17.49
CA LYS A 340 10.60 9.94 -18.87
C LYS A 340 9.25 9.40 -19.30
N LEU A 341 8.42 10.31 -19.78
CA LEU A 341 7.13 9.99 -20.38
C LEU A 341 7.31 9.86 -21.89
N ARG A 342 6.89 8.72 -22.44
CA ARG A 342 6.97 8.42 -23.86
C ARG A 342 5.58 8.28 -24.45
N ASN A 343 5.34 8.90 -25.60
CA ASN A 343 4.16 8.67 -26.42
C ASN A 343 4.57 7.92 -27.69
N ASN A 344 4.06 6.70 -27.88
CA ASN A 344 4.37 5.84 -29.03
C ASN A 344 5.89 5.74 -29.34
N GLY A 345 6.71 5.59 -28.28
CA GLY A 345 8.17 5.48 -28.36
C GLY A 345 8.96 6.80 -28.40
N THR A 346 8.30 7.97 -28.51
CA THR A 346 8.97 9.29 -28.48
C THR A 346 8.88 9.92 -27.10
N VAL A 347 9.99 10.40 -26.53
CA VAL A 347 9.99 11.10 -25.24
C VAL A 347 9.31 12.45 -25.38
N ILE A 348 8.24 12.67 -24.61
CA ILE A 348 7.43 13.90 -24.63
C ILE A 348 7.64 14.79 -23.40
N ALA A 349 8.05 14.22 -22.27
CA ALA A 349 8.36 14.95 -21.05
C ALA A 349 9.37 14.18 -20.19
N GLU A 350 10.17 14.90 -19.40
CA GLU A 350 11.07 14.33 -18.38
C GLU A 350 10.73 14.93 -17.02
N PHE A 351 10.13 14.11 -16.15
CA PHE A 351 9.79 14.51 -14.80
C PHE A 351 10.98 14.28 -13.87
N SER A 352 11.59 15.37 -13.39
CA SER A 352 12.61 15.27 -12.35
C SER A 352 12.01 15.01 -10.97
N THR A 353 12.82 14.49 -10.05
CA THR A 353 12.48 14.28 -8.63
C THR A 353 12.04 15.54 -7.89
N GLU A 354 12.28 16.74 -8.44
CA GLU A 354 11.86 18.02 -7.88
C GLU A 354 10.56 18.58 -8.50
N GLY A 355 9.90 17.83 -9.39
CA GLY A 355 8.57 18.18 -9.90
C GLY A 355 8.57 19.52 -10.64
N GLN A 356 9.33 19.61 -11.73
CA GLN A 356 9.19 20.71 -12.68
C GLN A 356 7.87 20.56 -13.46
N GLU A 357 7.14 21.67 -13.57
CA GLU A 357 5.98 21.85 -14.44
C GLU A 357 6.44 21.79 -15.90
N GLN A 358 6.55 20.59 -16.47
CA GLN A 358 6.71 20.43 -17.91
C GLN A 358 5.34 20.24 -18.55
N GLN A 359 5.12 20.97 -19.65
CA GLN A 359 3.91 20.87 -20.46
C GLN A 359 3.90 19.51 -21.17
N VAL A 360 2.87 18.71 -20.95
CA VAL A 360 2.73 17.39 -21.56
C VAL A 360 1.76 17.52 -22.73
N ILE A 361 2.18 17.14 -23.93
CA ILE A 361 1.31 17.12 -25.11
C ILE A 361 0.94 15.65 -25.39
N VAL A 362 -0.35 15.33 -25.31
CA VAL A 362 -0.93 13.98 -25.41
C VAL A 362 -1.72 13.79 -26.69
#